data_AF-C7P4X8-F1
#
_entry.id   AF-C7P4X8-F1
#
_cell.length_a   1.000
_cell.length_b   1.000
_cell.length_c   1.000
_cell.angle_alpha   90.00
_cell.angle_beta   90.00
_cell.angle_gamma   90.00
#
_symmetry.space_group_name_H-M   'P 1'
#
loop_
_entity.id
_entity.type
_entity.pdbx_description
1 polymer ?
#
loop_
_entity_poly.entity_id
_entity_poly.type
_entity_poly.pdbx_seq_one_letter_code
_entity_poly.pdbx_strand_id
1 'polypeptide(L)'
;MATELDLREHPEDEHRRTLFDTLSEIETGDTVEVVANRDLDLHLVRYQIERDREIEWTYADPDAEPRELTVTKRDPLEADLGTIDVRDLKPQRRHEALLAIFDELGADEGFVLHNDHDPKPLYHELRSMHGDVVDWEYRSRGDDGWRVEVVKTGESDADDEGVVTRYDVRDIPKEERHPTIHHRYGMIPEGGTMELIAPHEPRPLRGEFRERYGNAFSWEVVESEPGRCRVQITKEAGGDADGSGDTNEAEADDEAVEILEELDVRDLPPAQRHERIFAAYDDLTEGTGFVLVNDHDPKPLYHQFEAETGPEFRWEYRQKEPGEFRVLIGKTRVAGSEPSSGKEAAGDASNAPF
;
A
#
# COMPACT_ATOMS: atom_id res chain seq x y z
N MET A 1 40.70 -8.16 19.79
CA MET A 1 41.40 -7.10 19.02
C MET A 1 40.38 -6.51 18.08
N ALA A 2 40.33 -5.20 17.83
CA ALA A 2 39.38 -4.66 16.86
C ALA A 2 39.84 -5.09 15.46
N THR A 3 39.07 -5.96 14.82
CA THR A 3 39.29 -6.38 13.44
C THR A 3 38.54 -5.41 12.54
N GLU A 4 39.20 -4.84 11.54
CA GLU A 4 38.56 -3.96 10.55
C GLU A 4 38.26 -4.77 9.28
N LEU A 5 37.05 -4.61 8.74
CA LEU A 5 36.58 -5.23 7.50
C LEU A 5 35.96 -4.18 6.59
N ASP A 6 36.64 -3.85 5.49
CA ASP A 6 36.11 -2.96 4.45
C ASP A 6 35.54 -3.76 3.28
N LEU A 7 34.22 -3.98 3.28
CA LEU A 7 33.54 -4.74 2.21
C LEU A 7 33.56 -4.00 0.87
N ARG A 8 33.86 -2.69 0.83
CA ARG A 8 33.95 -1.93 -0.42
C ARG A 8 35.16 -2.32 -1.26
N GLU A 9 36.15 -2.95 -0.64
CA GLU A 9 37.33 -3.51 -1.33
C GLU A 9 37.04 -4.87 -1.97
N HIS A 10 35.86 -5.45 -1.73
CA HIS A 10 35.43 -6.74 -2.24
C HIS A 10 34.29 -6.62 -3.28
N PRO A 11 34.20 -7.53 -4.26
CA PRO A 11 33.04 -7.65 -5.16
C PRO A 11 31.74 -7.87 -4.38
N GLU A 12 30.64 -7.30 -4.86
CA GLU A 12 29.33 -7.35 -4.17
C GLU A 12 28.84 -8.80 -3.95
N ASP A 13 29.08 -9.69 -4.91
CA ASP A 13 28.72 -11.10 -4.82
C ASP A 13 29.53 -11.87 -3.77
N GLU A 14 30.67 -11.32 -3.32
CA GLU A 14 31.51 -11.89 -2.27
C GLU A 14 31.22 -11.32 -0.87
N HIS A 15 30.46 -10.22 -0.74
CA HIS A 15 30.26 -9.50 0.53
C HIS A 15 29.77 -10.42 1.65
N ARG A 16 28.73 -11.22 1.37
CA ARG A 16 28.17 -12.18 2.32
C ARG A 16 29.24 -13.17 2.80
N ARG A 17 29.99 -13.76 1.86
CA ARG A 17 30.99 -14.77 2.21
C ARG A 17 32.11 -14.15 3.04
N THR A 18 32.64 -13.00 2.62
CA THR A 18 33.72 -12.31 3.35
C THR A 18 33.27 -11.95 4.76
N LEU A 19 32.07 -11.38 4.92
CA LEU A 19 31.50 -11.06 6.23
C LEU A 19 31.39 -12.32 7.11
N PHE A 20 30.88 -13.41 6.57
CA PHE A 20 30.71 -14.67 7.30
C PHE A 20 32.05 -15.26 7.73
N ASP A 21 33.04 -15.27 6.84
CA ASP A 21 34.38 -15.79 7.12
C ASP A 21 35.02 -14.97 8.24
N THR A 22 35.02 -13.64 8.16
CA THR A 22 35.56 -12.75 9.20
C THR A 22 34.88 -12.94 10.55
N LEU A 23 33.54 -12.96 10.60
CA LEU A 23 32.81 -13.18 11.85
C LEU A 23 33.05 -14.57 12.46
N SER A 24 33.36 -15.56 11.62
CA SER A 24 33.68 -16.93 12.08
C SER A 24 35.05 -17.02 12.74
N GLU A 25 36.01 -16.18 12.32
CA GLU A 25 37.39 -16.18 12.83
C GLU A 25 37.54 -15.50 14.19
N ILE A 26 36.65 -14.57 14.53
CA ILE A 26 36.71 -13.85 15.83
C ILE A 26 36.13 -14.66 17.00
N GLU A 27 36.61 -14.38 18.21
CA GLU A 27 36.13 -15.04 19.43
C GLU A 27 34.84 -14.39 19.96
N THR A 28 34.11 -15.08 20.83
CA THR A 28 32.94 -14.48 21.51
C THR A 28 33.40 -13.30 22.38
N GLY A 29 32.73 -12.16 22.24
CA GLY A 29 33.08 -10.90 22.88
C GLY A 29 34.00 -9.99 22.04
N ASP A 30 34.58 -10.49 20.94
CA ASP A 30 35.33 -9.65 20.01
C ASP A 30 34.39 -8.80 19.14
N THR A 31 34.94 -7.68 18.68
CA THR A 31 34.27 -6.69 17.84
C THR A 31 34.96 -6.56 16.49
N VAL A 32 34.16 -6.44 15.42
CA VAL A 32 34.61 -6.11 14.07
C VAL A 32 34.02 -4.77 13.66
N GLU A 33 34.85 -3.86 13.19
CA GLU A 33 34.38 -2.64 12.52
C GLU A 33 34.20 -2.95 11.04
N VAL A 34 32.99 -2.78 10.53
CA VAL A 34 32.63 -3.12 9.16
C VAL A 34 32.24 -1.87 8.41
N VAL A 35 32.79 -1.69 7.20
CA VAL A 35 32.43 -0.61 6.27
C VAL A 35 31.84 -1.22 5.01
N ALA A 36 30.67 -0.73 4.57
CA ALA A 36 29.98 -1.23 3.39
C ALA A 36 29.27 -0.11 2.62
N ASN A 37 28.98 -0.34 1.34
CA ASN A 37 28.16 0.58 0.53
C ASN A 37 26.68 0.17 0.47
N ARG A 38 26.28 -0.85 1.24
CA ARG A 38 24.94 -1.45 1.23
C ARG A 38 24.53 -1.88 2.64
N ASP A 39 23.24 -2.17 2.80
CA ASP A 39 22.68 -2.69 4.03
C ASP A 39 23.16 -4.12 4.29
N LEU A 40 23.51 -4.40 5.56
CA LEU A 40 24.06 -5.70 5.98
C LEU A 40 23.12 -6.45 6.92
N ASP A 41 22.01 -5.85 7.34
CA ASP A 41 21.10 -6.42 8.34
C ASP A 41 20.63 -7.83 7.97
N LEU A 42 20.27 -8.04 6.70
CA LEU A 42 19.94 -9.36 6.17
C LEU A 42 21.07 -10.37 6.38
N HIS A 43 22.29 -10.03 5.96
CA HIS A 43 23.44 -10.93 6.08
C HIS A 43 23.80 -11.22 7.53
N LEU A 44 23.65 -10.23 8.42
CA LEU A 44 23.89 -10.37 9.85
C LEU A 44 22.85 -11.31 10.49
N VAL A 45 21.56 -11.16 10.17
CA VAL A 45 20.52 -12.10 10.63
C VAL A 45 20.73 -13.50 10.08
N ARG A 46 21.05 -13.65 8.78
CA ARG A 46 21.39 -14.96 8.20
C ARG A 46 22.61 -15.60 8.88
N TYR A 47 23.64 -14.82 9.23
CA TYR A 47 24.79 -15.34 9.97
C TYR A 47 24.36 -15.94 11.31
N GLN A 48 23.47 -15.25 12.02
CA GLN A 48 23.00 -15.72 13.32
C GLN A 48 22.33 -17.09 13.21
N ILE A 49 21.38 -17.22 12.29
CA ILE A 49 20.61 -18.46 12.06
C ILE A 49 21.56 -19.58 11.59
N GLU A 50 22.37 -19.32 10.57
CA GLU A 50 23.20 -20.37 9.94
C GLU A 50 24.37 -20.83 10.81
N ARG A 51 24.87 -19.97 11.69
CA ARG A 51 26.00 -20.28 12.57
C ARG A 51 25.58 -20.51 14.02
N ASP A 52 24.29 -20.42 14.33
CA ASP A 52 23.74 -20.55 15.67
C ASP A 52 24.45 -19.62 16.68
N ARG A 53 24.65 -18.35 16.29
CA ARG A 53 25.40 -17.37 17.10
C ARG A 53 24.70 -16.05 17.13
N GLU A 54 24.49 -15.49 18.32
CA GLU A 54 24.02 -14.12 18.43
C GLU A 54 25.13 -13.16 18.01
N ILE A 55 24.76 -12.14 17.26
CA ILE A 55 25.62 -10.98 16.99
C ILE A 55 24.81 -9.73 17.25
N GLU A 56 25.45 -8.75 17.88
CA GLU A 56 24.88 -7.42 18.06
C GLU A 56 25.61 -6.46 17.14
N TRP A 57 24.90 -5.53 16.52
CA TRP A 57 25.53 -4.49 15.74
C TRP A 57 24.92 -3.12 16.01
N THR A 58 25.72 -2.09 15.78
CA THR A 58 25.30 -0.70 15.90
C THR A 58 25.92 0.09 14.77
N TYR A 59 25.10 0.85 14.07
CA TYR A 59 25.56 1.80 13.06
C TYR A 59 26.20 3.01 13.73
N ALA A 60 27.37 3.44 13.25
CA ALA A 60 28.00 4.68 13.70
C ALA A 60 27.11 5.89 13.37
N ASP A 61 26.53 5.88 12.17
CA ASP A 61 25.47 6.77 11.72
C ASP A 61 24.51 5.95 10.84
N PRO A 62 23.22 5.80 11.21
CA PRO A 62 22.24 5.05 10.43
C PRO A 62 21.99 5.61 9.03
N ASP A 63 22.39 6.84 8.75
CA ASP A 63 22.08 7.52 7.49
C ASP A 63 23.30 7.79 6.63
N ALA A 64 24.51 7.77 7.22
CA ALA A 64 25.73 8.01 6.49
C ALA A 64 26.02 6.93 5.44
N GLU A 65 26.60 7.38 4.33
CA GLU A 65 27.22 6.53 3.33
C GLU A 65 28.70 6.94 3.20
N PRO A 66 29.65 5.99 3.26
CA PRO A 66 29.47 4.54 3.42
C PRO A 66 28.87 4.16 4.79
N ARG A 67 28.22 3.00 4.86
CA ARG A 67 27.69 2.43 6.10
C ARG A 67 28.85 1.95 6.96
N GLU A 68 28.93 2.46 8.18
CA GLU A 68 29.92 2.06 9.17
C GLU A 68 29.18 1.46 10.37
N LEU A 69 29.55 0.25 10.77
CA LEU A 69 28.90 -0.45 11.88
C LEU A 69 29.93 -1.24 12.69
N THR A 70 29.70 -1.33 13.99
CA THR A 70 30.45 -2.20 14.89
C THR A 70 29.63 -3.45 15.13
N VAL A 71 30.17 -4.62 14.77
CA VAL A 71 29.54 -5.92 14.98
C VAL A 71 30.26 -6.63 16.12
N THR A 72 29.53 -7.09 17.12
CA THR A 72 30.05 -7.82 18.28
C THR A 72 29.51 -9.24 18.26
N LYS A 73 30.41 -10.23 18.31
CA LYS A 73 30.00 -11.64 18.42
C LYS A 73 29.63 -11.98 19.85
N ARG A 74 28.46 -12.58 20.05
CA ARG A 74 27.94 -12.94 21.37
C ARG A 74 27.90 -14.46 21.53
N ASP A 75 27.16 -14.89 22.54
CA ASP A 75 26.97 -16.28 22.91
C ASP A 75 26.11 -17.03 21.84
N PRO A 76 26.00 -18.36 21.92
CA PRO A 76 25.08 -19.12 21.07
C PRO A 76 23.63 -18.61 21.17
N LEU A 77 22.85 -18.76 20.10
CA LEU A 77 21.44 -18.33 20.11
C LEU A 77 20.66 -19.13 21.17
N GLU A 78 19.77 -18.45 21.90
CA GLU A 78 18.96 -19.11 22.92
C GLU A 78 17.75 -19.88 22.33
N ALA A 79 17.35 -19.59 21.10
CA ALA A 79 16.08 -20.07 20.53
C ALA A 79 16.11 -20.37 19.02
N ASP A 80 17.28 -20.63 18.41
CA ASP A 80 17.44 -20.85 16.95
C ASP A 80 16.93 -19.71 16.04
N LEU A 81 16.51 -18.57 16.62
CA LEU A 81 16.01 -17.40 15.91
C LEU A 81 17.05 -16.28 15.96
N GLY A 82 17.42 -15.75 14.79
CA GLY A 82 18.27 -14.55 14.74
C GLY A 82 17.55 -13.34 15.35
N THR A 83 18.28 -12.36 15.88
CA THR A 83 17.68 -11.13 16.42
C THR A 83 18.05 -9.93 15.55
N ILE A 84 17.10 -9.01 15.36
CA ILE A 84 17.34 -7.72 14.72
C ILE A 84 16.74 -6.59 15.54
N ASP A 85 17.55 -5.58 15.84
CA ASP A 85 17.12 -4.33 16.45
C ASP A 85 17.00 -3.24 15.38
N VAL A 86 15.79 -2.72 15.19
CA VAL A 86 15.50 -1.74 14.14
C VAL A 86 15.15 -0.37 14.70
N ARG A 87 15.30 -0.15 16.01
CA ARG A 87 14.87 1.10 16.67
C ARG A 87 15.62 2.31 16.13
N ASP A 88 16.90 2.14 15.84
CA ASP A 88 17.77 3.18 15.30
C ASP A 88 17.74 3.25 13.76
N LEU A 89 17.04 2.32 13.09
CA LEU A 89 16.87 2.35 11.64
C LEU A 89 15.76 3.32 11.26
N LYS A 90 16.01 4.13 10.22
CA LYS A 90 14.95 4.91 9.59
C LYS A 90 13.79 4.01 9.13
N PRO A 91 12.54 4.50 9.16
CA PRO A 91 11.38 3.70 8.80
C PRO A 91 11.52 3.03 7.42
N GLN A 92 12.09 3.69 6.42
CA GLN A 92 12.23 3.12 5.07
C GLN A 92 13.14 1.88 5.07
N ARG A 93 14.38 2.04 5.57
CA ARG A 93 15.37 0.95 5.67
C ARG A 93 14.89 -0.20 6.54
N ARG A 94 14.18 0.11 7.63
CA ARG A 94 13.58 -0.88 8.52
C ARG A 94 12.63 -1.81 7.77
N HIS A 95 11.71 -1.28 6.98
CA HIS A 95 10.76 -2.11 6.23
C HIS A 95 11.48 -2.96 5.20
N GLU A 96 12.38 -2.36 4.42
CA GLU A 96 13.16 -3.07 3.39
C GLU A 96 13.99 -4.22 3.98
N ALA A 97 14.71 -3.97 5.08
CA ALA A 97 15.50 -4.99 5.76
C ALA A 97 14.63 -6.15 6.28
N LEU A 98 13.48 -5.85 6.90
CA LEU A 98 12.62 -6.88 7.49
C LEU A 98 11.93 -7.75 6.44
N LEU A 99 11.52 -7.17 5.31
CA LEU A 99 10.97 -7.93 4.18
C LEU A 99 12.06 -8.83 3.56
N ALA A 100 13.23 -8.26 3.25
CA ALA A 100 14.33 -9.02 2.68
C ALA A 100 14.78 -10.19 3.59
N ILE A 101 14.80 -9.98 4.91
CA ILE A 101 15.05 -11.04 5.89
C ILE A 101 14.01 -12.16 5.76
N PHE A 102 12.72 -11.81 5.76
CA PHE A 102 11.64 -12.79 5.72
C PHE A 102 11.61 -13.60 4.40
N ASP A 103 11.89 -12.94 3.28
CA ASP A 103 11.96 -13.57 1.95
C ASP A 103 12.99 -14.71 1.91
N GLU A 104 14.15 -14.48 2.53
CA GLU A 104 15.28 -15.42 2.60
C GLU A 104 15.14 -16.48 3.70
N LEU A 105 14.08 -16.47 4.50
CA LEU A 105 13.83 -17.53 5.48
C LEU A 105 13.36 -18.82 4.79
N GLY A 106 13.87 -19.95 5.27
CA GLY A 106 13.30 -21.28 5.03
C GLY A 106 12.04 -21.54 5.85
N ALA A 107 11.39 -22.68 5.61
CA ALA A 107 10.31 -23.15 6.46
C ALA A 107 10.82 -23.46 7.88
N ASP A 108 10.05 -23.08 8.88
CA ASP A 108 10.35 -23.14 10.31
C ASP A 108 11.54 -22.26 10.77
N GLU A 109 12.11 -21.42 9.88
CA GLU A 109 13.09 -20.40 10.28
C GLU A 109 12.38 -19.08 10.65
N GLY A 110 13.04 -18.27 11.47
CA GLY A 110 12.49 -17.00 11.93
C GLY A 110 13.51 -16.07 12.56
N PHE A 111 13.02 -14.92 13.00
CA PHE A 111 13.81 -13.93 13.73
C PHE A 111 12.98 -13.23 14.81
N VAL A 112 13.68 -12.65 15.79
CA VAL A 112 13.11 -11.77 16.81
C VAL A 112 13.35 -10.31 16.40
N LEU A 113 12.28 -9.60 16.10
CA LEU A 113 12.24 -8.17 15.84
C LEU A 113 12.20 -7.39 17.15
N HIS A 114 13.10 -6.43 17.34
CA HIS A 114 13.03 -5.44 18.40
C HIS A 114 12.72 -4.04 17.82
N ASN A 115 11.55 -3.51 18.19
CA ASN A 115 11.00 -2.26 17.64
C ASN A 115 10.63 -1.25 18.74
N ASP A 116 10.63 0.04 18.40
CA ASP A 116 10.32 1.15 19.32
C ASP A 116 8.81 1.40 19.47
N HIS A 117 8.02 0.88 18.54
CA HIS A 117 6.56 0.94 18.53
C HIS A 117 5.97 -0.45 18.22
N ASP A 118 4.65 -0.59 18.32
CA ASP A 118 3.99 -1.86 17.97
C ASP A 118 4.16 -2.17 16.47
N PRO A 119 4.86 -3.25 16.08
CA PRO A 119 5.11 -3.57 14.68
C PRO A 119 3.94 -4.30 14.02
N LYS A 120 2.74 -4.30 14.61
CA LYS A 120 1.54 -4.93 14.04
C LYS A 120 1.26 -4.61 12.55
N PRO A 121 1.53 -3.39 12.02
CA PRO A 121 1.37 -3.15 10.58
C PRO A 121 2.24 -4.06 9.70
N LEU A 122 3.44 -4.45 10.17
CA LEU A 122 4.34 -5.37 9.46
C LEU A 122 3.77 -6.79 9.41
N TYR A 123 3.06 -7.25 10.46
CA TYR A 123 2.37 -8.54 10.44
C TYR A 123 1.36 -8.63 9.30
N HIS A 124 0.53 -7.60 9.13
CA HIS A 124 -0.46 -7.55 8.06
C HIS A 124 0.21 -7.54 6.68
N GLU A 125 1.35 -6.86 6.55
CA GLU A 125 2.13 -6.81 5.32
C GLU A 125 2.73 -8.18 4.96
N LEU A 126 3.44 -8.82 5.89
CA LEU A 126 4.01 -10.16 5.65
C LEU A 126 2.93 -11.18 5.33
N ARG A 127 1.81 -11.17 6.07
CA ARG A 127 0.69 -12.08 5.84
C ARG A 127 0.02 -11.83 4.49
N SER A 128 -0.04 -10.57 4.05
CA SER A 128 -0.51 -10.21 2.72
C SER A 128 0.40 -10.76 1.63
N MET A 129 1.72 -10.64 1.79
CA MET A 129 2.71 -11.08 0.79
C MET A 129 2.85 -12.59 0.70
N HIS A 130 2.96 -13.26 1.84
CA HIS A 130 3.32 -14.68 1.91
C HIS A 130 2.14 -15.59 2.24
N GLY A 131 0.96 -15.03 2.52
CA GLY A 131 -0.23 -15.77 2.91
C GLY A 131 -0.19 -16.24 4.37
N ASP A 132 -0.89 -17.33 4.67
CA ASP A 132 -1.00 -17.92 6.01
C ASP A 132 0.24 -18.77 6.38
N VAL A 133 1.45 -18.27 6.05
CA VAL A 133 2.74 -18.89 6.44
C VAL A 133 3.52 -18.04 7.45
N VAL A 134 2.90 -16.98 7.99
CA VAL A 134 3.52 -16.06 8.94
C VAL A 134 2.98 -16.36 10.34
N ASP A 135 3.82 -16.91 11.20
CA ASP A 135 3.55 -16.97 12.64
C ASP A 135 4.14 -15.75 13.35
N TRP A 136 3.40 -15.22 14.32
CA TRP A 136 3.65 -13.92 14.93
C TRP A 136 3.33 -13.96 16.42
N GLU A 137 4.38 -13.97 17.24
CA GLU A 137 4.27 -14.04 18.70
C GLU A 137 4.95 -12.84 19.37
N TYR A 138 4.22 -12.16 20.25
CA TYR A 138 4.82 -11.08 21.05
C TYR A 138 5.54 -11.66 22.27
N ARG A 139 6.86 -11.51 22.32
CA ARG A 139 7.69 -11.87 23.47
C ARG A 139 7.60 -10.83 24.58
N SER A 140 7.56 -9.54 24.23
CA SER A 140 7.36 -8.44 25.18
C SER A 140 6.62 -7.27 24.55
N ARG A 141 5.85 -6.55 25.38
CA ARG A 141 5.13 -5.32 25.04
C ARG A 141 5.28 -4.32 26.17
N GLY A 142 5.74 -3.11 25.91
CA GLY A 142 5.85 -2.07 26.94
C GLY A 142 6.81 -0.94 26.60
N ASP A 143 7.09 -0.13 27.62
CA ASP A 143 7.91 1.08 27.51
C ASP A 143 9.38 0.80 27.15
N ASP A 144 9.87 -0.41 27.42
CA ASP A 144 11.23 -0.85 27.08
C ASP A 144 11.38 -1.32 25.62
N GLY A 145 10.30 -1.27 24.83
CA GLY A 145 10.25 -1.70 23.44
C GLY A 145 9.39 -2.95 23.22
N TRP A 146 9.17 -3.24 21.93
CA TRP A 146 8.36 -4.35 21.46
C TRP A 146 9.25 -5.44 20.89
N ARG A 147 9.20 -6.64 21.46
CA ARG A 147 9.91 -7.81 20.93
C ARG A 147 8.91 -8.79 20.36
N VAL A 148 9.08 -9.12 19.09
CA VAL A 148 8.16 -9.99 18.35
C VAL A 148 8.97 -11.06 17.65
N GLU A 149 8.58 -12.30 17.85
CA GLU A 149 9.04 -13.44 17.07
C GLU A 149 8.21 -13.55 15.79
N VAL A 150 8.91 -13.65 14.68
CA VAL A 150 8.36 -13.80 13.34
C VAL A 150 8.94 -15.08 12.76
N VAL A 151 8.09 -16.06 12.47
CA VAL A 151 8.50 -17.37 11.95
C VAL A 151 7.76 -17.64 10.64
N LYS A 152 8.47 -18.19 9.66
CA LYS A 152 7.91 -18.62 8.39
C LYS A 152 7.54 -20.09 8.49
N THR A 153 6.27 -20.41 8.67
CA THR A 153 5.79 -21.77 8.99
C THR A 153 5.72 -22.73 7.81
N GLY A 154 6.09 -22.30 6.61
CA GLY A 154 6.01 -23.11 5.40
C GLY A 154 6.58 -22.42 4.18
N GLU A 155 6.70 -23.17 3.08
CA GLU A 155 7.02 -22.59 1.79
C GLU A 155 5.87 -21.67 1.36
N SER A 156 6.18 -20.40 1.09
CA SER A 156 5.17 -19.44 0.65
C SER A 156 4.76 -19.73 -0.79
N ASP A 157 3.46 -19.81 -1.06
CA ASP A 157 2.89 -19.70 -2.42
C ASP A 157 2.93 -18.24 -2.92
N ALA A 158 3.98 -17.48 -2.56
CA ALA A 158 4.16 -16.13 -3.07
C ALA A 158 4.44 -16.26 -4.57
N ASP A 159 3.46 -15.89 -5.40
CA ASP A 159 3.58 -15.89 -6.86
C ASP A 159 4.86 -15.15 -7.27
N ASP A 160 5.83 -15.92 -7.74
CA ASP A 160 7.17 -15.51 -8.18
C ASP A 160 7.11 -14.84 -9.57
N GLU A 161 6.28 -13.80 -9.70
CA GLU A 161 6.12 -13.00 -10.91
C GLU A 161 6.39 -11.52 -10.63
N GLY A 162 7.64 -11.16 -10.31
CA GLY A 162 8.14 -9.78 -10.42
C GLY A 162 7.44 -8.71 -9.54
N VAL A 163 6.60 -9.12 -8.59
CA VAL A 163 5.96 -8.25 -7.60
C VAL A 163 6.91 -8.07 -6.42
N VAL A 164 7.45 -6.86 -6.26
CA VAL A 164 8.37 -6.46 -5.19
C VAL A 164 7.66 -6.31 -3.84
N THR A 165 6.36 -6.01 -3.82
CA THR A 165 5.58 -5.82 -2.58
C THR A 165 4.10 -6.04 -2.85
N ARG A 166 3.42 -6.92 -2.11
CA ARG A 166 1.96 -7.15 -2.18
C ARG A 166 1.28 -6.65 -0.90
N TYR A 167 0.34 -5.72 -1.03
CA TYR A 167 -0.21 -4.96 0.07
C TYR A 167 -1.73 -5.03 0.15
N ASP A 168 -2.24 -5.71 1.17
CA ASP A 168 -3.67 -5.75 1.48
C ASP A 168 -4.10 -4.52 2.27
N VAL A 169 -4.82 -3.63 1.58
CA VAL A 169 -5.26 -2.36 2.17
C VAL A 169 -6.58 -2.46 2.92
N ARG A 170 -7.20 -3.65 2.97
CA ARG A 170 -8.52 -3.86 3.58
C ARG A 170 -8.48 -3.66 5.09
N ASP A 171 -7.38 -4.05 5.74
CA ASP A 171 -7.21 -4.01 7.20
C ASP A 171 -6.62 -2.69 7.73
N ILE A 172 -6.20 -1.78 6.85
CA ILE A 172 -5.63 -0.49 7.22
C ILE A 172 -6.76 0.52 7.50
N PRO A 173 -6.65 1.39 8.52
CA PRO A 173 -7.54 2.52 8.69
C PRO A 173 -7.63 3.40 7.41
N LYS A 174 -8.84 3.79 7.00
CA LYS A 174 -9.07 4.46 5.69
C LYS A 174 -8.24 5.74 5.51
N GLU A 175 -8.01 6.46 6.60
CA GLU A 175 -7.26 7.72 6.64
C GLU A 175 -5.75 7.51 6.37
N GLU A 176 -5.23 6.32 6.66
CA GLU A 176 -3.81 5.99 6.54
C GLU A 176 -3.47 5.24 5.25
N ARG A 177 -4.48 4.69 4.56
CA ARG A 177 -4.31 3.87 3.33
C ARG A 177 -3.48 4.58 2.27
N HIS A 178 -3.95 5.73 1.78
CA HIS A 178 -3.30 6.42 0.67
C HIS A 178 -1.90 6.93 1.05
N PRO A 179 -1.69 7.60 2.21
CA PRO A 179 -0.35 7.98 2.66
C PRO A 179 0.63 6.79 2.70
N THR A 180 0.22 5.65 3.26
CA THR A 180 1.10 4.47 3.37
C THR A 180 1.40 3.86 2.00
N ILE A 181 0.42 3.78 1.10
CA ILE A 181 0.64 3.24 -0.25
C ILE A 181 1.62 4.13 -1.03
N HIS A 182 1.46 5.46 -0.98
CA HIS A 182 2.38 6.40 -1.60
C HIS A 182 3.78 6.32 -1.02
N HIS A 183 3.88 6.17 0.30
CA HIS A 183 5.15 6.01 0.99
C HIS A 183 5.88 4.77 0.46
N ARG A 184 5.19 3.63 0.42
CA ARG A 184 5.74 2.35 -0.05
C ARG A 184 6.12 2.38 -1.53
N TYR A 185 5.28 2.97 -2.39
CA TYR A 185 5.59 3.09 -3.81
C TYR A 185 6.85 3.94 -4.06
N GLY A 186 7.08 4.96 -3.22
CA GLY A 186 8.31 5.74 -3.25
C GLY A 186 9.57 4.92 -2.99
N MET A 187 9.49 3.85 -2.19
CA MET A 187 10.61 2.99 -1.82
C MET A 187 10.94 1.91 -2.84
N ILE A 188 10.04 1.64 -3.79
CA ILE A 188 10.27 0.62 -4.82
C ILE A 188 11.35 1.12 -5.80
N PRO A 189 12.34 0.28 -6.17
CA PRO A 189 13.33 0.61 -7.20
C PRO A 189 12.66 0.76 -8.58
N GLU A 190 13.29 1.46 -9.51
CA GLU A 190 12.80 1.54 -10.88
C GLU A 190 12.69 0.13 -11.51
N GLY A 191 11.60 -0.14 -12.21
CA GLY A 191 11.24 -1.46 -12.74
C GLY A 191 10.53 -2.38 -11.73
N GLY A 192 10.41 -1.99 -10.46
CA GLY A 192 9.71 -2.78 -9.45
C GLY A 192 8.19 -2.63 -9.51
N THR A 193 7.47 -3.70 -9.16
CA THR A 193 5.99 -3.75 -9.17
C THR A 193 5.42 -3.89 -7.76
N MET A 194 4.48 -3.02 -7.39
CA MET A 194 3.64 -3.15 -6.20
C MET A 194 2.30 -3.81 -6.57
N GLU A 195 1.84 -4.80 -5.84
CA GLU A 195 0.46 -5.27 -5.92
C GLU A 195 -0.35 -4.75 -4.72
N LEU A 196 -1.58 -4.27 -4.96
CA LEU A 196 -2.53 -3.82 -3.94
C LEU A 196 -3.75 -4.73 -3.95
N ILE A 197 -4.18 -5.20 -2.77
CA ILE A 197 -5.46 -5.89 -2.58
C ILE A 197 -6.42 -4.93 -1.87
N ALA A 198 -7.45 -4.50 -2.57
CA ALA A 198 -8.46 -3.55 -2.09
C ALA A 198 -9.86 -4.18 -2.09
N PRO A 199 -10.84 -3.66 -1.34
CA PRO A 199 -12.21 -4.19 -1.37
C PRO A 199 -12.96 -3.84 -2.68
N HIS A 200 -12.47 -2.85 -3.42
CA HIS A 200 -12.97 -2.39 -4.72
C HIS A 200 -11.81 -1.72 -5.48
N GLU A 201 -12.00 -1.45 -6.78
CA GLU A 201 -11.02 -0.71 -7.57
C GLU A 201 -10.72 0.66 -6.93
N PRO A 202 -9.45 0.97 -6.58
CA PRO A 202 -9.11 2.21 -5.89
C PRO A 202 -8.87 3.36 -6.89
N ARG A 203 -9.94 3.79 -7.57
CA ARG A 203 -9.89 4.89 -8.57
C ARG A 203 -9.36 6.22 -8.01
N PRO A 204 -9.73 6.66 -6.78
CA PRO A 204 -9.18 7.90 -6.22
C PRO A 204 -7.66 7.85 -6.06
N LEU A 205 -7.14 6.71 -5.56
CA LEU A 205 -5.71 6.47 -5.43
C LEU A 205 -5.00 6.50 -6.79
N ARG A 206 -5.59 5.90 -7.84
CA ARG A 206 -5.06 6.00 -9.22
C ARG A 206 -4.94 7.45 -9.69
N GLY A 207 -5.93 8.27 -9.37
CA GLY A 207 -5.92 9.72 -9.65
C GLY A 207 -4.79 10.44 -8.91
N GLU A 208 -4.60 10.16 -7.63
CA GLU A 208 -3.50 10.72 -6.82
C GLU A 208 -2.12 10.29 -7.36
N PHE A 209 -1.97 9.04 -7.80
CA PHE A 209 -0.77 8.56 -8.46
C PHE A 209 -0.48 9.30 -9.77
N ARG A 210 -1.51 9.54 -10.58
CA ARG A 210 -1.37 10.31 -11.83
C ARG A 210 -0.98 11.76 -11.56
N GLU A 211 -1.56 12.39 -10.54
CA GLU A 211 -1.23 13.75 -10.14
C GLU A 211 0.22 13.86 -9.61
N ARG A 212 0.66 12.87 -8.83
CA ARG A 212 1.97 12.90 -8.15
C ARG A 212 3.14 12.38 -9.00
N TYR A 213 2.93 11.31 -9.77
CA TYR A 213 3.99 10.61 -10.51
C TYR A 213 3.82 10.69 -12.04
N GLY A 214 2.74 11.31 -12.54
CA GLY A 214 2.52 11.52 -13.97
C GLY A 214 2.39 10.20 -14.73
N ASN A 215 3.32 9.95 -15.66
CA ASN A 215 3.40 8.73 -16.47
C ASN A 215 4.56 7.81 -16.03
N ALA A 216 5.22 8.07 -14.90
CA ALA A 216 6.35 7.25 -14.40
C ALA A 216 5.89 5.96 -13.71
N PHE A 217 4.73 5.44 -14.11
CA PHE A 217 4.15 4.21 -13.57
C PHE A 217 3.13 3.62 -14.55
N SER A 218 2.94 2.30 -14.46
CA SER A 218 1.80 1.62 -15.07
C SER A 218 0.80 1.16 -13.99
N TRP A 219 -0.46 1.00 -14.38
CA TRP A 219 -1.55 0.60 -13.48
C TRP A 219 -2.41 -0.46 -14.15
N GLU A 220 -2.37 -1.67 -13.63
CA GLU A 220 -3.09 -2.82 -14.16
C GLU A 220 -4.03 -3.38 -13.10
N VAL A 221 -5.29 -3.62 -13.46
CA VAL A 221 -6.25 -4.32 -12.60
C VAL A 221 -6.20 -5.80 -12.96
N VAL A 222 -5.54 -6.59 -12.11
CA VAL A 222 -5.30 -8.02 -12.34
C VAL A 222 -6.52 -8.86 -11.97
N GLU A 223 -7.25 -8.46 -10.92
CA GLU A 223 -8.43 -9.17 -10.43
C GLU A 223 -9.48 -8.14 -9.99
N SER A 224 -10.75 -8.36 -10.32
CA SER A 224 -11.85 -7.47 -9.95
C SER A 224 -13.07 -8.29 -9.55
N GLU A 225 -13.04 -8.82 -8.33
CA GLU A 225 -14.14 -9.52 -7.69
C GLU A 225 -14.82 -8.62 -6.64
N PRO A 226 -16.12 -8.82 -6.36
CA PRO A 226 -16.80 -8.09 -5.29
C PRO A 226 -16.11 -8.31 -3.93
N GLY A 227 -15.59 -7.23 -3.32
CA GLY A 227 -14.88 -7.31 -2.03
C GLY A 227 -13.39 -7.67 -2.13
N ARG A 228 -12.88 -7.91 -3.35
CA ARG A 228 -11.47 -8.19 -3.62
C ARG A 228 -11.08 -7.73 -5.03
N CYS A 229 -10.35 -6.64 -5.10
CA CYS A 229 -9.74 -6.12 -6.31
C CYS A 229 -8.22 -6.13 -6.13
N ARG A 230 -7.50 -6.72 -7.10
CA ARG A 230 -6.04 -6.70 -7.16
C ARG A 230 -5.58 -5.75 -8.24
N VAL A 231 -4.67 -4.87 -7.87
CA VAL A 231 -4.08 -3.87 -8.75
C VAL A 231 -2.57 -3.98 -8.70
N GLN A 232 -1.91 -4.08 -9.84
CA GLN A 232 -0.46 -3.96 -9.95
C GLN A 232 -0.07 -2.55 -10.40
N ILE A 233 0.93 -1.98 -9.75
CA ILE A 233 1.50 -0.66 -9.99
C ILE A 233 3.00 -0.83 -10.20
N THR A 234 3.45 -0.77 -11.45
CA THR A 234 4.88 -0.89 -11.78
C THR A 234 5.50 0.49 -11.91
N LYS A 235 6.66 0.69 -11.29
CA LYS A 235 7.44 1.91 -11.39
C LYS A 235 8.28 1.89 -12.65
N GLU A 236 8.01 2.81 -13.57
CA GLU A 236 8.73 2.89 -14.84
C GLU A 236 10.02 3.71 -14.65
N ALA A 237 11.13 3.24 -15.21
CA ALA A 237 12.37 4.02 -15.24
C ALA A 237 12.16 5.27 -16.09
N GLY A 238 12.50 6.45 -15.58
CA GLY A 238 12.27 7.73 -16.25
C GLY A 238 13.03 7.83 -17.59
N GLY A 239 12.40 7.40 -18.67
CA GLY A 239 12.84 7.59 -20.05
C GLY A 239 11.94 8.61 -20.75
N ASP A 240 12.57 9.56 -21.44
CA ASP A 240 11.93 10.60 -22.22
C ASP A 240 10.78 10.09 -23.09
N ALA A 241 9.75 10.93 -23.18
CA ALA A 241 8.54 10.75 -23.95
C ALA A 241 8.81 10.25 -25.38
N ASP A 242 8.14 9.16 -25.76
CA ASP A 242 7.69 9.02 -27.13
C ASP A 242 6.19 8.76 -27.15
N GLY A 243 5.51 9.58 -27.95
CA GLY A 243 4.07 9.58 -28.07
C GLY A 243 3.59 8.47 -28.98
N SER A 244 2.63 7.69 -28.50
CA SER A 244 1.60 7.14 -29.37
C SER A 244 0.35 6.97 -28.54
N GLY A 245 -0.67 7.75 -28.87
CA GLY A 245 -1.97 7.66 -28.23
C GLY A 245 -2.68 6.36 -28.62
N ASP A 246 -3.57 5.92 -27.74
CA ASP A 246 -4.88 5.57 -28.24
C ASP A 246 -5.97 6.04 -27.26
N THR A 247 -7.01 6.53 -27.90
CA THR A 247 -8.19 7.21 -27.41
C THR A 247 -9.18 6.15 -26.94
N ASN A 248 -9.73 6.30 -25.73
CA ASN A 248 -11.12 5.92 -25.52
C ASN A 248 -11.74 6.71 -24.36
N GLU A 249 -12.17 7.92 -24.70
CA GLU A 249 -13.23 8.61 -23.96
C GLU A 249 -14.53 7.85 -24.24
N ALA A 250 -15.08 7.19 -23.24
CA ALA A 250 -16.48 6.80 -23.27
C ALA A 250 -17.30 7.99 -22.77
N GLU A 251 -17.83 8.76 -23.72
CA GLU A 251 -18.92 9.70 -23.50
C GLU A 251 -20.12 8.95 -22.88
N ALA A 252 -20.64 9.44 -21.76
CA ALA A 252 -21.94 9.08 -21.24
C ALA A 252 -22.86 10.29 -21.34
N ASP A 253 -24.02 10.06 -21.97
CA ASP A 253 -25.07 10.96 -22.43
C ASP A 253 -25.36 12.23 -21.58
N ASP A 254 -25.57 13.34 -22.28
CA ASP A 254 -26.04 14.63 -21.77
C ASP A 254 -27.58 14.62 -21.62
N GLU A 255 -28.08 14.19 -20.45
CA GLU A 255 -29.42 14.60 -20.00
C GLU A 255 -29.31 15.86 -19.12
N ALA A 256 -29.92 16.96 -19.57
CA ALA A 256 -29.94 18.22 -18.85
C ALA A 256 -30.71 18.09 -17.52
N VAL A 257 -30.03 18.31 -16.40
CA VAL A 257 -30.62 18.33 -15.05
C VAL A 257 -31.37 19.65 -14.84
N GLU A 258 -32.64 19.57 -14.41
CA GLU A 258 -33.46 20.74 -14.09
C GLU A 258 -32.99 21.34 -12.75
N ILE A 259 -32.55 22.61 -12.77
CA ILE A 259 -32.03 23.30 -11.59
C ILE A 259 -33.19 23.90 -10.81
N LEU A 260 -33.42 23.41 -9.58
CA LEU A 260 -34.55 23.83 -8.74
C LEU A 260 -34.22 25.09 -7.92
N GLU A 261 -33.01 25.20 -7.39
CA GLU A 261 -32.60 26.34 -6.54
C GLU A 261 -31.08 26.53 -6.43
N GLU A 262 -30.65 27.67 -5.87
CA GLU A 262 -29.26 27.96 -5.49
C GLU A 262 -29.13 27.95 -3.96
N LEU A 263 -28.20 27.17 -3.44
CA LEU A 263 -27.92 27.01 -2.02
C LEU A 263 -26.56 27.64 -1.68
N ASP A 264 -26.59 28.86 -1.15
CA ASP A 264 -25.39 29.54 -0.64
C ASP A 264 -25.14 29.17 0.83
N VAL A 265 -23.96 28.62 1.11
CA VAL A 265 -23.57 28.14 2.44
C VAL A 265 -22.42 28.94 3.07
N ARG A 266 -21.96 30.01 2.42
CA ARG A 266 -20.78 30.77 2.86
C ARG A 266 -20.95 31.37 4.25
N ASP A 267 -22.15 31.82 4.58
CA ASP A 267 -22.46 32.43 5.88
C ASP A 267 -22.83 31.42 6.98
N LEU A 268 -22.85 30.12 6.68
CA LEU A 268 -23.19 29.07 7.65
C LEU A 268 -21.95 28.54 8.38
N PRO A 269 -22.04 28.16 9.67
CA PRO A 269 -20.98 27.46 10.39
C PRO A 269 -20.64 26.10 9.72
N PRO A 270 -19.36 25.65 9.70
CA PRO A 270 -18.93 24.45 8.98
C PRO A 270 -19.74 23.17 9.26
N ALA A 271 -20.14 22.96 10.51
CA ALA A 271 -20.96 21.80 10.89
C ALA A 271 -22.37 21.84 10.28
N GLN A 272 -22.96 23.04 10.13
CA GLN A 272 -24.31 23.22 9.58
C GLN A 272 -24.33 23.21 8.04
N ARG A 273 -23.19 23.53 7.40
CA ARG A 273 -23.05 23.47 5.94
C ARG A 273 -23.35 22.05 5.45
N HIS A 274 -22.67 21.05 6.01
CA HIS A 274 -22.83 19.65 5.61
C HIS A 274 -24.27 19.18 5.76
N GLU A 275 -24.85 19.34 6.95
CA GLU A 275 -26.23 18.91 7.24
C GLU A 275 -27.24 19.51 6.26
N ARG A 276 -27.11 20.80 5.94
CA ARG A 276 -28.03 21.48 5.02
C ARG A 276 -27.86 21.06 3.55
N ILE A 277 -26.62 20.77 3.13
CA ILE A 277 -26.34 20.36 1.75
C ILE A 277 -26.84 18.94 1.48
N PHE A 278 -26.66 18.03 2.44
CA PHE A 278 -27.20 16.66 2.33
C PHE A 278 -28.73 16.65 2.41
N ALA A 279 -29.33 17.44 3.30
CA ALA A 279 -30.79 17.58 3.34
C ALA A 279 -31.37 18.10 2.01
N ALA A 280 -30.75 19.13 1.42
CA ALA A 280 -31.15 19.65 0.11
C ALA A 280 -31.01 18.61 -1.00
N TYR A 281 -30.01 17.73 -0.92
CA TYR A 281 -29.82 16.65 -1.86
C TYR A 281 -30.84 15.51 -1.68
N ASP A 282 -31.14 15.13 -0.44
CA ASP A 282 -32.12 14.09 -0.13
C ASP A 282 -33.52 14.45 -0.66
N ASP A 283 -33.87 15.74 -0.60
CA ASP A 283 -35.14 16.27 -1.11
C ASP A 283 -35.23 16.33 -2.65
N LEU A 284 -34.12 16.15 -3.38
CA LEU A 284 -34.14 16.13 -4.85
C LEU A 284 -34.89 14.92 -5.40
N THR A 285 -35.63 15.14 -6.49
CA THR A 285 -36.15 14.07 -7.35
C THR A 285 -35.16 13.73 -8.47
N GLU A 286 -35.25 12.52 -9.04
CA GLU A 286 -34.41 12.12 -10.17
C GLU A 286 -34.52 13.09 -11.36
N GLY A 287 -33.38 13.46 -11.95
CA GLY A 287 -33.29 14.44 -13.03
C GLY A 287 -33.29 15.90 -12.57
N THR A 288 -33.30 16.17 -11.26
CA THR A 288 -33.27 17.53 -10.68
C THR A 288 -31.99 17.77 -9.87
N GLY A 289 -31.63 19.04 -9.69
CA GLY A 289 -30.44 19.44 -8.95
C GLY A 289 -30.49 20.88 -8.43
N PHE A 290 -29.51 21.25 -7.60
CA PHE A 290 -29.33 22.61 -7.10
C PHE A 290 -27.88 23.07 -7.29
N VAL A 291 -27.65 24.39 -7.27
CA VAL A 291 -26.30 24.96 -7.34
C VAL A 291 -25.83 25.32 -5.94
N LEU A 292 -24.78 24.65 -5.47
CA LEU A 292 -24.07 24.99 -4.24
C LEU A 292 -23.13 26.18 -4.48
N VAL A 293 -23.20 27.21 -3.63
CA VAL A 293 -22.20 28.30 -3.58
C VAL A 293 -21.39 28.20 -2.30
N ASN A 294 -20.06 28.03 -2.44
CA ASN A 294 -19.13 27.86 -1.33
C ASN A 294 -17.94 28.84 -1.44
N ASP A 295 -17.34 29.17 -0.30
CA ASP A 295 -16.21 30.11 -0.18
C ASP A 295 -14.84 29.46 -0.43
N HIS A 296 -14.80 28.12 -0.49
CA HIS A 296 -13.63 27.31 -0.80
C HIS A 296 -14.02 26.13 -1.70
N ASP A 297 -13.03 25.43 -2.29
CA ASP A 297 -13.30 24.29 -3.17
C ASP A 297 -13.97 23.15 -2.37
N PRO A 298 -15.20 22.74 -2.72
CA PRO A 298 -15.92 21.67 -2.03
C PRO A 298 -15.43 20.26 -2.40
N LYS A 299 -14.16 20.08 -2.79
CA LYS A 299 -13.55 18.77 -3.11
C LYS A 299 -13.76 17.72 -1.99
N PRO A 300 -13.62 18.04 -0.69
CA PRO A 300 -13.93 17.08 0.37
C PRO A 300 -15.41 16.62 0.35
N LEU A 301 -16.32 17.54 0.03
CA LEU A 301 -17.75 17.26 -0.04
C LEU A 301 -18.12 16.39 -1.25
N TYR A 302 -17.44 16.57 -2.39
CA TYR A 302 -17.57 15.66 -3.54
C TYR A 302 -17.28 14.21 -3.12
N HIS A 303 -16.17 13.97 -2.41
CA HIS A 303 -15.79 12.64 -1.94
C HIS A 303 -16.81 12.07 -0.93
N GLN A 304 -17.45 12.93 -0.14
CA GLN A 304 -18.52 12.52 0.77
C GLN A 304 -19.79 12.11 0.02
N PHE A 305 -20.23 12.86 -1.00
CA PHE A 305 -21.36 12.48 -1.86
C PHE A 305 -21.11 11.15 -2.59
N GLU A 306 -19.90 10.94 -3.08
CA GLU A 306 -19.48 9.69 -3.73
C GLU A 306 -19.55 8.49 -2.78
N ALA A 307 -19.20 8.69 -1.51
CA ALA A 307 -19.23 7.64 -0.49
C ALA A 307 -20.66 7.33 0.02
N GLU A 308 -21.51 8.34 0.18
CA GLU A 308 -22.83 8.19 0.81
C GLU A 308 -23.95 7.89 -0.19
N THR A 309 -23.82 8.33 -1.44
CA THR A 309 -24.91 8.29 -2.43
C THR A 309 -24.69 7.31 -3.58
N GLY A 310 -23.49 6.74 -3.70
CA GLY A 310 -23.15 5.83 -4.81
C GLY A 310 -23.01 6.54 -6.16
N PRO A 311 -22.92 5.82 -7.29
CA PRO A 311 -22.57 6.38 -8.61
C PRO A 311 -23.67 7.21 -9.29
N GLU A 312 -24.81 7.42 -8.63
CA GLU A 312 -26.04 7.95 -9.26
C GLU A 312 -26.21 9.47 -9.07
N PHE A 313 -25.27 10.16 -8.42
CA PHE A 313 -25.27 11.62 -8.29
C PHE A 313 -24.46 12.31 -9.41
N ARG A 314 -24.93 13.49 -9.83
CA ARG A 314 -24.24 14.37 -10.77
C ARG A 314 -23.51 15.46 -10.01
N TRP A 315 -22.26 15.72 -10.40
CA TRP A 315 -21.44 16.81 -9.87
C TRP A 315 -20.78 17.58 -11.00
N GLU A 316 -21.08 18.87 -11.13
CA GLU A 316 -20.54 19.70 -12.19
C GLU A 316 -20.15 21.09 -11.69
N TYR A 317 -18.88 21.45 -11.86
CA TYR A 317 -18.42 22.79 -11.51
C TYR A 317 -18.92 23.82 -12.52
N ARG A 318 -19.61 24.83 -12.02
CA ARG A 318 -20.07 25.99 -12.79
C ARG A 318 -19.10 27.17 -12.68
N GLN A 319 -18.40 27.29 -11.55
CA GLN A 319 -17.41 28.33 -11.31
C GLN A 319 -16.35 27.84 -10.32
N LYS A 320 -15.07 28.12 -10.61
CA LYS A 320 -13.91 27.75 -9.77
C LYS A 320 -12.99 28.94 -9.58
N GLU A 321 -13.47 29.97 -8.90
CA GLU A 321 -12.67 31.17 -8.62
C GLU A 321 -12.36 31.27 -7.12
N PRO A 322 -11.16 31.71 -6.72
CA PRO A 322 -10.82 31.87 -5.31
C PRO A 322 -11.84 32.79 -4.60
N GLY A 323 -12.56 32.24 -3.61
CA GLY A 323 -13.59 32.93 -2.83
C GLY A 323 -15.04 32.72 -3.31
N GLU A 324 -15.26 32.15 -4.51
CA GLU A 324 -16.60 31.79 -4.99
C GLU A 324 -16.53 30.54 -5.88
N PHE A 325 -16.94 29.40 -5.31
CA PHE A 325 -17.07 28.12 -6.00
C PHE A 325 -18.55 27.82 -6.20
N ARG A 326 -18.95 27.55 -7.44
CA ARG A 326 -20.31 27.12 -7.78
C ARG A 326 -20.30 25.71 -8.33
N VAL A 327 -21.11 24.84 -7.75
CA VAL A 327 -21.20 23.42 -8.14
C VAL A 327 -22.66 23.03 -8.30
N LEU A 328 -23.03 22.50 -9.46
CA LEU A 328 -24.30 21.81 -9.65
C LEU A 328 -24.21 20.41 -9.02
N ILE A 329 -25.13 20.12 -8.11
CA ILE A 329 -25.30 18.81 -7.49
C ILE A 329 -26.70 18.31 -7.85
N GLY A 330 -26.82 17.08 -8.38
CA GLY A 330 -28.12 16.55 -8.84
C GLY A 330 -28.24 15.03 -8.73
N LYS A 331 -29.46 14.51 -8.91
CA LYS A 331 -29.73 13.06 -9.02
C LYS A 331 -29.91 12.67 -10.49
N THR A 332 -29.19 11.66 -10.94
CA THR A 332 -29.29 11.12 -12.31
C THR A 332 -30.51 10.22 -12.41
N ARG A 333 -31.21 10.19 -13.56
CA ARG A 333 -32.30 9.22 -13.77
C ARG A 333 -31.73 7.81 -13.91
N VAL A 334 -32.25 6.86 -13.15
CA VAL A 334 -31.88 5.46 -13.28
C VAL A 334 -32.72 4.84 -14.40
N ALA A 335 -32.07 4.41 -15.49
CA ALA A 335 -32.76 3.62 -16.52
C ALA A 335 -33.10 2.24 -15.94
N GLY A 336 -34.39 2.04 -15.62
CA GLY A 336 -34.87 0.88 -14.85
C GLY A 336 -34.54 -0.48 -15.47
N SER A 337 -34.17 -1.42 -14.60
CA SER A 337 -34.16 -2.86 -14.87
C SER A 337 -35.57 -3.32 -15.27
N GLU A 338 -35.75 -3.79 -16.51
CA GLU A 338 -36.99 -4.43 -16.91
C GLU A 338 -37.14 -5.81 -16.23
N PRO A 339 -38.33 -6.15 -15.70
CA PRO A 339 -38.59 -7.47 -15.14
C PRO A 339 -38.63 -8.51 -16.27
N SER A 340 -37.87 -9.60 -16.10
CA SER A 340 -37.92 -10.79 -16.94
C SER A 340 -39.36 -11.34 -16.99
N SER A 341 -40.06 -11.07 -18.10
CA SER A 341 -41.34 -11.72 -18.40
C SER A 341 -41.07 -13.09 -19.03
N GLY A 342 -41.68 -14.11 -18.42
CA GLY A 342 -41.63 -15.49 -18.85
C GLY A 342 -42.12 -15.66 -20.28
N LYS A 343 -41.34 -16.43 -21.04
CA LYS A 343 -41.60 -16.87 -22.40
C LYS A 343 -42.85 -17.76 -22.47
N GLU A 344 -44.01 -17.19 -22.77
CA GLU A 344 -45.13 -17.95 -23.35
C GLU A 344 -44.82 -18.25 -24.82
N ALA A 345 -44.43 -19.49 -25.10
CA ALA A 345 -44.33 -20.01 -26.45
C ALA A 345 -45.74 -20.36 -26.97
N ALA A 346 -46.32 -19.46 -27.76
CA ALA A 346 -47.45 -19.77 -28.61
C ALA A 346 -46.95 -20.55 -29.84
N GLY A 347 -47.30 -21.83 -29.90
CA GLY A 347 -47.09 -22.68 -31.06
C GLY A 347 -48.01 -23.88 -31.00
N ASP A 348 -49.23 -23.75 -31.51
CA ASP A 348 -49.84 -24.86 -32.23
C ASP A 348 -50.89 -24.36 -33.23
N ALA A 349 -50.77 -24.85 -34.45
CA ALA A 349 -51.71 -24.66 -35.53
C ALA A 349 -52.30 -26.03 -35.84
N SER A 350 -53.62 -26.23 -35.67
CA SER A 350 -54.41 -27.16 -36.48
C SER A 350 -55.92 -27.09 -36.23
N ASN A 351 -56.59 -26.61 -37.28
CA ASN A 351 -57.87 -27.02 -37.86
C ASN A 351 -58.64 -28.24 -37.25
N ALA A 352 -59.94 -27.99 -36.94
CA ALA A 352 -61.16 -28.84 -37.07
C ALA A 352 -61.29 -30.17 -36.28
N PRO A 353 -62.48 -30.50 -35.72
CA PRO A 353 -63.65 -30.86 -36.55
C PRO A 353 -65.06 -30.45 -36.06
N PHE A 354 -66.00 -30.54 -37.01
CA PHE A 354 -67.48 -30.50 -36.97
C PHE A 354 -68.21 -29.15 -36.96
#